data_AF-A0A964Q1K4-F1
#
_entry.id   AF-A0A964Q1K4-F1
#
_cell.length_a   1.000
_cell.length_b   1.000
_cell.length_c   1.000
_cell.angle_alpha   90.00
_cell.angle_beta   90.00
_cell.angle_gamma   90.00
#
_symmetry.space_group_name_H-M   'P 1'
#
loop_
_entity.id
_entity.type
_entity.pdbx_description
1 polymer ?
#
loop_
_entity_poly.entity_id
_entity_poly.type
_entity_poly.pdbx_seq_one_letter_code
_entity_poly.pdbx_strand_id
1 'polypeptide(L)'
;MRNILALAALAFLLLAGTGYLLGWYTVDTKLGQDGKRNINIDINTNKISKDVDHGRDFIQDKIKSAEEVVKKAEKEVANHTGGKK
;
A
#
# COMPACT_ATOMS: atom_id res chain seq x y z
N MET A 1 -10.48 1.22 27.46
CA MET A 1 -9.76 0.88 26.22
C MET A 1 -9.36 2.14 25.45
N ARG A 2 -8.46 2.98 25.99
CA ARG A 2 -8.08 4.26 25.36
C ARG A 2 -7.11 4.07 24.18
N ASN A 3 -6.37 2.97 24.17
CA ASN A 3 -5.31 2.71 23.19
C ASN A 3 -5.85 2.22 21.84
N ILE A 4 -6.97 1.48 21.83
CA ILE A 4 -7.58 0.99 20.58
C ILE A 4 -8.17 2.15 19.78
N LEU A 5 -8.77 3.14 20.46
CA LEU A 5 -9.28 4.35 19.82
C LEU A 5 -8.14 5.19 19.20
N ALA A 6 -7.00 5.31 19.90
CA ALA A 6 -5.83 5.98 19.35
C ALA A 6 -5.27 5.24 18.12
N LEU A 7 -5.26 3.91 18.14
CA LEU A 7 -4.78 3.09 17.01
C LEU A 7 -5.74 3.16 15.82
N ALA A 8 -7.04 3.20 16.07
CA ALA A 8 -8.05 3.43 15.04
C ALA A 8 -7.92 4.83 14.42
N ALA A 9 -7.73 5.87 15.23
CA ALA A 9 -7.50 7.23 14.73
C ALA A 9 -6.23 7.32 13.89
N LEU A 10 -5.13 6.68 14.33
CA LEU A 10 -3.90 6.61 13.56
C LEU A 10 -4.11 5.89 12.22
N ALA A 11 -4.79 4.74 12.23
CA ALA A 11 -5.09 4.00 11.01
C ALA A 11 -5.94 4.84 10.04
N PHE A 12 -6.91 5.60 10.57
CA PHE A 12 -7.74 6.50 9.76
C PHE A 12 -6.92 7.63 9.13
N LEU A 13 -6.01 8.24 9.90
CA LEU A 13 -5.11 9.28 9.40
C LEU A 13 -4.15 8.75 8.34
N LEU A 14 -3.65 7.52 8.49
CA LEU A 14 -2.81 6.87 7.49
C LEU A 14 -3.60 6.58 6.21
N LEU A 15 -4.79 5.98 6.33
CA LEU A 15 -5.67 5.74 5.18
C LEU A 15 -6.05 7.02 4.46
N ALA A 16 -6.39 8.07 5.22
CA ALA A 16 -6.64 9.38 4.66
C ALA A 16 -5.37 9.92 3.98
N GLY A 17 -4.27 10.12 4.70
CA GLY A 17 -3.05 10.71 4.14
C GLY A 17 -2.53 9.97 2.92
N THR A 18 -2.47 8.63 2.97
CA THR A 18 -2.07 7.77 1.86
C THR A 18 -3.08 7.86 0.72
N GLY A 19 -4.38 7.81 1.00
CA GLY A 19 -5.41 7.96 -0.04
C GLY A 19 -5.34 9.32 -0.74
N TYR A 20 -4.96 10.40 -0.04
CA TYR A 20 -4.75 11.70 -0.67
C TYR A 20 -3.53 11.69 -1.59
N LEU A 21 -2.39 11.18 -1.10
CA LEU A 21 -1.15 11.08 -1.87
C LEU A 21 -1.30 10.18 -3.09
N LEU A 22 -2.03 9.07 -2.97
CA LEU A 22 -2.32 8.16 -4.07
C LEU A 22 -3.48 8.69 -4.95
N GLY A 23 -4.13 9.81 -4.63
CA GLY A 23 -5.21 10.36 -5.45
C GLY A 23 -6.49 9.51 -5.45
N TRP A 24 -6.77 8.82 -4.35
CA TRP A 24 -8.02 8.08 -4.12
C TRP A 24 -9.21 9.02 -3.96
N TYR A 25 -8.97 10.23 -3.49
CA TYR A 25 -10.00 11.25 -3.34
C TYR A 25 -9.44 12.63 -3.69
N THR A 26 -10.27 13.44 -4.34
CA THR A 26 -9.94 14.81 -4.73
C THR A 26 -11.04 15.73 -4.26
N VAL A 27 -10.67 16.83 -3.58
CA VAL A 27 -11.62 17.81 -3.07
C VAL A 27 -11.45 19.08 -3.88
N ASP A 28 -12.37 19.29 -4.83
CA ASP A 28 -12.41 20.48 -5.66
C ASP A 28 -13.41 21.47 -5.06
N THR A 29 -12.90 22.64 -4.66
CA THR A 29 -13.74 23.73 -4.19
C THR A 29 -13.80 24.81 -5.24
N LYS A 30 -14.95 24.95 -5.90
CA LYS A 30 -15.19 26.00 -6.89
C LYS A 30 -16.11 27.05 -6.28
N LEU A 31 -15.69 28.31 -6.29
CA LEU A 31 -16.60 29.42 -6.03
C LEU A 31 -17.51 29.57 -7.25
N GLY A 32 -18.81 29.31 -7.06
CA GLY A 32 -19.81 29.62 -8.07
C GLY A 32 -19.94 31.13 -8.21
N GLN A 33 -20.22 31.60 -9.44
CA GLN A 33 -20.43 33.02 -9.74
C GLN A 33 -21.56 33.64 -8.90
N ASP A 34 -22.45 32.82 -8.36
CA ASP A 34 -23.63 33.18 -7.58
C ASP A 34 -23.32 33.42 -6.09
N GLY A 35 -22.05 33.42 -5.68
CA GLY A 35 -21.62 33.50 -4.28
C GLY A 35 -21.82 32.20 -3.49
N LYS A 36 -22.26 31.12 -4.14
CA LYS A 36 -22.42 29.78 -3.54
C LYS A 36 -21.12 28.98 -3.66
N ARG A 37 -20.73 28.30 -2.58
CA ARG A 37 -19.56 27.41 -2.55
C ARG A 37 -19.95 26.03 -3.04
N ASN A 38 -19.43 25.60 -4.19
CA ASN A 38 -19.60 24.24 -4.67
C ASN A 38 -18.42 23.39 -4.17
N ILE A 39 -18.72 22.32 -3.45
CA ILE A 39 -17.72 21.37 -2.93
C ILE A 39 -17.94 20.06 -3.70
N ASN A 40 -17.03 19.74 -4.61
CA ASN A 40 -17.04 18.45 -5.29
C ASN A 40 -16.04 17.53 -4.60
N ILE A 41 -16.50 16.35 -4.20
CA ILE A 41 -15.66 15.31 -3.60
C ILE A 41 -15.68 14.16 -4.58
N ASP A 42 -14.63 14.05 -5.38
CA ASP A 42 -14.46 12.96 -6.32
C ASP A 42 -13.71 11.82 -5.64
N ILE A 43 -14.34 10.65 -5.56
CA ILE A 43 -13.73 9.42 -5.02
C ILE A 43 -13.40 8.51 -6.20
N ASN A 44 -12.12 8.27 -6.43
CA ASN A 44 -11.65 7.46 -7.55
C ASN A 44 -11.53 5.97 -7.14
N THR A 45 -12.67 5.28 -7.08
CA THR A 45 -12.75 3.86 -6.69
C THR A 45 -11.90 2.94 -7.59
N ASN A 46 -11.74 3.30 -8.86
CA ASN A 46 -10.91 2.54 -9.81
C ASN A 46 -9.43 2.57 -9.40
N LYS A 47 -8.94 3.74 -8.97
CA LYS A 47 -7.56 3.89 -8.49
C LYS A 47 -7.31 3.14 -7.18
N ILE A 48 -8.28 3.18 -6.26
CA ILE A 48 -8.23 2.40 -5.01
C ILE A 48 -8.04 0.91 -5.31
N SER A 49 -8.88 0.33 -6.19
CA SER A 49 -8.79 -1.10 -6.52
C SER A 49 -7.44 -1.45 -7.14
N LYS A 50 -6.96 -0.64 -8.10
CA LYS A 50 -5.67 -0.86 -8.75
C LYS A 50 -4.50 -0.80 -7.79
N ASP A 51 -4.49 0.16 -6.87
CA ASP A 51 -3.40 0.31 -5.90
C ASP A 51 -3.41 -0.86 -4.89
N VAL A 52 -4.58 -1.39 -4.53
CA VAL A 52 -4.71 -2.60 -3.70
C VAL A 52 -4.19 -3.84 -4.41
N ASP A 53 -4.55 -4.03 -5.68
CA ASP A 53 -4.09 -5.16 -6.50
C ASP A 53 -2.57 -5.08 -6.70
N HIS A 54 -2.06 -3.90 -7.05
CA HIS A 54 -0.63 -3.67 -7.22
C HIS A 54 0.17 -3.89 -5.93
N GLY A 55 -0.38 -3.46 -4.79
CA GLY A 55 0.22 -3.70 -3.48
C GLY A 55 0.32 -5.18 -3.13
N ARG A 56 -0.71 -5.98 -3.46
CA ARG A 56 -0.71 -7.44 -3.26
C ARG A 56 0.34 -8.12 -4.12
N ASP A 57 0.38 -7.76 -5.40
CA ASP A 57 1.33 -8.33 -6.36
C ASP A 57 2.77 -8.03 -5.96
N PHE A 58 3.05 -6.78 -5.56
CA PHE A 58 4.38 -6.38 -5.10
C PHE A 58 4.85 -7.12 -3.85
N ILE A 59 3.96 -7.33 -2.87
CA ILE A 59 4.28 -8.11 -1.67
C ILE A 59 4.53 -9.57 -2.04
N GLN A 60 3.67 -10.16 -2.87
CA GLN A 60 3.80 -11.55 -3.26
C GLN A 60 5.10 -11.80 -4.05
N ASP A 61 5.45 -10.90 -4.96
CA ASP A 61 6.66 -10.98 -5.77
C ASP A 61 7.94 -10.88 -4.91
N LYS A 62 7.96 -9.97 -3.92
CA LYS A 62 9.08 -9.87 -2.99
C LYS A 62 9.22 -11.10 -2.09
N ILE A 63 8.12 -11.66 -1.62
CA ILE A 63 8.15 -12.89 -0.81
C ILE A 63 8.69 -14.06 -1.64
N LYS A 64 8.18 -14.25 -2.86
CA LYS A 64 8.65 -15.30 -3.77
C LYS A 64 10.14 -15.14 -4.09
N SER A 65 10.56 -13.94 -4.47
CA SER A 65 11.96 -13.63 -4.76
C SER A 65 12.87 -13.91 -3.56
N ALA A 66 12.45 -13.52 -2.35
CA ALA A 66 13.21 -13.81 -1.13
C ALA A 66 13.30 -15.32 -0.86
N GLU A 67 12.22 -16.07 -1.04
CA GLU A 67 12.18 -17.52 -0.87
C GLU A 67 13.09 -18.24 -1.88
N GLU A 68 13.12 -17.78 -3.13
CA GLU A 68 14.01 -18.32 -4.16
C GLU A 68 15.48 -18.03 -3.88
N VAL A 69 15.81 -16.82 -3.40
CA VAL A 69 17.18 -16.47 -3.00
C VAL A 69 17.65 -17.33 -1.83
N VAL A 70 16.79 -17.56 -0.83
CA VAL A 70 17.11 -18.44 0.31
C VAL A 70 17.33 -19.89 -0.15
N LYS A 71 16.43 -20.45 -0.97
CA LYS A 71 16.59 -21.82 -1.49
C LYS A 71 17.83 -21.99 -2.36
N LYS A 72 18.21 -20.96 -3.12
CA LYS A 72 19.42 -20.97 -3.94
C LYS A 72 20.68 -20.94 -3.07
N ALA A 73 20.69 -20.11 -2.03
CA ALA A 73 21.79 -20.05 -1.06
C ALA A 73 21.96 -21.37 -0.28
N GLU A 74 20.87 -21.99 0.17
CA GLU A 74 20.92 -23.29 0.86
C GLU A 74 21.48 -24.40 -0.04
N LYS A 75 21.10 -24.42 -1.33
CA LYS A 75 21.64 -25.38 -2.29
C LYS A 75 23.12 -25.15 -2.57
N GLU A 76 23.58 -23.90 -2.68
CA GLU A 76 25.00 -23.59 -2.87
C GLU A 76 25.86 -23.96 -1.66
N VAL A 77 25.37 -23.72 -0.44
CA VAL A 77 26.05 -24.11 0.81
C VAL A 77 26.09 -25.63 0.97
N ALA A 78 25.01 -26.34 0.64
CA ALA A 78 24.97 -27.80 0.67
C ALA A 78 25.95 -28.44 -0.33
N ASN A 79 26.09 -27.85 -1.52
CA ASN A 79 27.02 -28.34 -2.54
C ASN A 79 28.50 -28.06 -2.21
N HIS A 80 28.80 -26.96 -1.51
CA HIS A 80 30.18 -26.63 -1.10
C HIS A 80 30.64 -27.40 0.14
N THR A 81 29.73 -27.83 1.03
CA THR A 81 30.07 -28.56 2.26
C THR A 81 30.15 -30.09 2.04
N GLY A 82 29.54 -30.62 0.97
CA GLY A 82 29.60 -32.03 0.57
C GLY A 82 30.87 -32.45 -0.19
N GLY A 83 31.73 -31.49 -0.56
CA GLY A 83 32.93 -31.72 -1.39
C GLY A 83 34.25 -31.93 -0.63
N LYS A 84 34.22 -32.14 0.69
CA LYS A 84 35.38 -32.58 1.48
C LYS A 84 35.14 -33.98 2.05
N LYS A 85 35.21 -34.99 1.18
CA LYS A 85 35.62 -36.34 1.57
C LYS A 85 36.68 -36.80 0.59
#